data_AF-A0A9D8T4X4-F1
#
_entry.id   AF-A0A9D8T4X4-F1
#
_cell.length_a   1.000
_cell.length_b   1.000
_cell.length_c   1.000
_cell.angle_alpha   90.00
_cell.angle_beta   90.00
_cell.angle_gamma   90.00
#
_symmetry.space_group_name_H-M   'P 1'
#
loop_
_entity.id
_entity.type
_entity.pdbx_description
1 polymer ?
#
loop_
_entity_poly.entity_id
_entity_poly.type
_entity_poly.pdbx_seq_one_letter_code
_entity_poly.pdbx_strand_id
1 'polypeptide(L)'
;NPTAIAHSPMLLSDTFFTLMTAFGLFFFISFAFGIRKDPFYYFSAVTMAALSALVRPVNLLFFVPLIVALFLTGSIPRKRKLILSAVTCLIFFAVLFPWFARNHAIGSGWRLDASSATTMMHNASALESVVTGIDGTELRRRYEESCHLEFDSDPFRYRTAGARMDYTEREMASKILAHPFLYAFLSLRPWVFLPDVPTLLENQGITRTERGTFDVLNRKGIFAAVQHYFDGNGGALAATIPLLLMVLILYLSAAAGWIMTICKKQWLTAFLLIGFGLYYTLMTGPVQMPRYQLPALPVFCFFAAIAFQTVFNRREKV
;
A
#
# COMPACT_ATOMS: atom_id res chain seq x y z
N ASN A 1 4.75 3.01 -15.79
CA ASN A 1 5.02 3.68 -14.50
C ASN A 1 6.51 3.49 -14.20
N PRO A 2 7.30 4.57 -14.08
CA PRO A 2 8.74 4.52 -13.86
C PRO A 2 9.15 3.86 -12.54
N THR A 3 8.34 3.94 -11.48
CA THR A 3 8.57 3.18 -10.24
C THR A 3 8.57 1.68 -10.52
N ALA A 4 7.59 1.17 -11.29
CA ALA A 4 7.56 -0.25 -11.63
C ALA A 4 8.81 -0.67 -12.41
N ILE A 5 9.25 0.15 -13.38
CA ILE A 5 10.46 -0.10 -14.18
C ILE A 5 11.71 -0.10 -13.30
N ALA A 6 11.83 0.87 -12.38
CA ALA A 6 12.96 0.98 -11.47
C ALA A 6 13.08 -0.22 -10.52
N HIS A 7 11.95 -0.74 -10.04
CA HIS A 7 11.94 -1.87 -9.09
C HIS A 7 11.96 -3.24 -9.79
N SER A 8 11.73 -3.30 -11.11
CA SER A 8 11.75 -4.54 -11.90
C SER A 8 13.08 -5.34 -11.84
N PRO A 9 14.26 -4.71 -11.98
CA PRO A 9 15.55 -5.42 -11.90
C PRO A 9 15.97 -5.76 -10.46
N MET A 10 15.25 -5.26 -9.45
CA MET A 10 15.62 -5.46 -8.04
C MET A 10 14.99 -6.76 -7.50
N LEU A 11 15.71 -7.48 -6.65
CA LEU A 11 15.18 -8.63 -5.91
C LEU A 11 14.34 -8.14 -4.72
N LEU A 12 13.16 -7.61 -5.01
CA LEU A 12 12.19 -7.10 -4.04
C LEU A 12 10.86 -7.86 -4.13
N SER A 13 10.19 -7.99 -2.98
CA SER A 13 8.86 -8.63 -2.93
C SER A 13 7.75 -7.74 -3.51
N ASP A 14 7.99 -6.44 -3.70
CA ASP A 14 7.02 -5.46 -4.21
C ASP A 14 6.45 -5.84 -5.59
N THR A 15 7.29 -6.32 -6.51
CA THR A 15 6.88 -6.68 -7.88
C THR A 15 6.00 -7.93 -7.88
N PHE A 16 6.42 -8.97 -7.15
CA PHE A 16 5.64 -10.20 -7.00
C PHE A 16 4.31 -9.94 -6.28
N PHE A 17 4.34 -9.10 -5.24
CA PHE A 17 3.14 -8.66 -4.54
C PHE A 17 2.17 -7.94 -5.48
N THR A 18 2.67 -7.00 -6.28
CA THR A 18 1.87 -6.25 -7.27
C THR A 18 1.25 -7.16 -8.33
N LEU A 19 1.97 -8.20 -8.76
CA LEU A 19 1.43 -9.21 -9.68
C LEU A 19 0.25 -9.97 -9.06
N MET A 20 0.39 -10.41 -7.80
CA MET A 20 -0.69 -11.11 -7.09
C MET A 20 -1.91 -10.21 -6.90
N THR A 21 -1.73 -8.93 -6.55
CA THR A 21 -2.85 -7.99 -6.40
C THR A 21 -3.52 -7.68 -7.74
N ALA A 22 -2.75 -7.62 -8.85
CA ALA A 22 -3.29 -7.46 -10.19
C ALA A 22 -4.15 -8.66 -10.61
N PHE A 23 -3.70 -9.90 -10.37
CA PHE A 23 -4.53 -11.09 -10.61
C PHE A 23 -5.77 -11.13 -9.71
N GLY A 24 -5.63 -10.76 -8.44
CA GLY A 24 -6.76 -10.62 -7.52
C GLY A 24 -7.81 -9.64 -8.04
N LEU A 25 -7.38 -8.47 -8.53
CA LEU A 25 -8.27 -7.48 -9.16
C LEU A 25 -8.92 -8.03 -10.43
N PHE A 26 -8.15 -8.68 -11.31
CA PHE A 26 -8.64 -9.29 -12.54
C PHE A 26 -9.76 -10.31 -12.26
N PHE A 27 -9.53 -11.22 -11.32
CA PHE A 27 -10.53 -12.21 -10.92
C PHE A 27 -11.75 -11.54 -10.28
N PHE A 28 -11.55 -10.53 -9.44
CA PHE A 28 -12.67 -9.80 -8.86
C PHE A 28 -13.51 -9.08 -9.92
N ILE A 29 -12.90 -8.40 -10.89
CA ILE A 29 -13.59 -7.74 -12.00
C ILE A 29 -14.35 -8.78 -12.84
N SER A 30 -13.71 -9.92 -13.14
CA SER A 30 -14.33 -11.02 -13.89
C SER A 30 -15.57 -11.57 -13.18
N PHE A 31 -15.52 -11.70 -11.86
CA PHE A 31 -16.68 -12.02 -11.05
C PHE A 31 -17.73 -10.91 -11.06
N ALA A 32 -17.34 -9.69 -10.72
CA ALA A 32 -18.22 -8.55 -10.47
C ALA A 32 -18.93 -8.04 -11.72
N PHE A 33 -18.32 -8.19 -12.90
CA PHE A 33 -18.86 -7.71 -14.19
C PHE A 33 -19.14 -8.83 -15.20
N GLY A 34 -18.73 -10.08 -14.94
CA GLY A 34 -19.05 -11.22 -15.81
C GLY A 34 -20.55 -11.56 -15.85
N ILE A 35 -20.95 -12.24 -16.93
CA ILE A 35 -22.36 -12.59 -17.22
C ILE A 35 -22.94 -13.55 -16.17
N ARG A 36 -22.16 -14.55 -15.72
CA ARG A 36 -22.65 -15.64 -14.84
C ARG A 36 -22.34 -15.46 -13.35
N LYS A 37 -21.61 -14.40 -12.95
CA LYS A 37 -21.15 -14.18 -11.56
C LYS A 37 -20.60 -15.45 -10.91
N ASP A 38 -19.71 -16.13 -11.62
CA ASP A 38 -19.18 -17.42 -11.21
C ASP A 38 -18.38 -17.29 -9.90
N PRO A 39 -18.77 -17.99 -8.81
CA PRO A 39 -18.04 -17.98 -7.54
C PRO A 39 -16.57 -18.37 -7.66
N PHE A 40 -16.20 -19.15 -8.68
CA PHE A 40 -14.81 -19.52 -8.94
C PHE A 40 -13.91 -18.28 -9.06
N TYR A 41 -14.34 -17.26 -9.80
CA TYR A 41 -13.58 -16.01 -9.95
C TYR A 41 -13.51 -15.24 -8.62
N TYR A 42 -14.59 -15.21 -7.85
CA TYR A 42 -14.56 -14.55 -6.54
C TYR A 42 -13.59 -15.24 -5.57
N PHE A 43 -13.66 -16.56 -5.46
CA PHE A 43 -12.75 -17.30 -4.58
C PHE A 43 -11.31 -17.28 -5.07
N SER A 44 -11.08 -17.23 -6.39
CA SER A 44 -9.74 -16.99 -6.94
C SER A 44 -9.19 -15.63 -6.51
N ALA A 45 -10.02 -14.58 -6.51
CA ALA A 45 -9.63 -13.26 -5.99
C ALA A 45 -9.31 -13.30 -4.49
N VAL A 46 -10.11 -14.00 -3.69
CA VAL A 46 -9.87 -14.19 -2.24
C VAL A 46 -8.56 -14.94 -1.98
N THR A 47 -8.32 -16.02 -2.72
CA THR A 47 -7.08 -16.80 -2.61
C THR A 47 -5.86 -15.97 -3.00
N MET A 48 -5.93 -15.20 -4.10
CA MET A 48 -4.84 -14.29 -4.48
C MET A 48 -4.59 -13.23 -3.41
N ALA A 49 -5.64 -12.67 -2.79
CA ALA A 49 -5.50 -11.74 -1.69
C ALA A 49 -4.80 -12.39 -0.47
N ALA A 50 -5.18 -13.61 -0.10
CA ALA A 50 -4.56 -14.33 1.01
C ALA A 50 -3.08 -14.70 0.73
N LEU A 51 -2.79 -15.22 -0.47
CA LEU A 51 -1.42 -15.50 -0.90
C LEU A 51 -0.57 -14.24 -0.93
N SER A 52 -1.13 -13.11 -1.42
CA SER A 52 -0.42 -11.84 -1.41
C SER A 52 -0.15 -11.32 0.02
N ALA A 53 -1.02 -11.63 1.00
CA ALA A 53 -0.76 -11.30 2.39
C ALA A 53 0.47 -12.07 2.94
N LEU A 54 0.68 -13.33 2.53
CA LEU A 54 1.91 -14.09 2.84
C LEU A 54 3.17 -13.42 2.27
N VAL A 55 3.06 -12.74 1.12
CA VAL A 55 4.17 -11.97 0.53
C VAL A 55 4.38 -10.66 1.27
N ARG A 56 3.29 -9.92 1.55
CA ARG A 56 3.33 -8.67 2.31
C ARG A 56 2.16 -8.56 3.28
N PRO A 57 2.42 -8.39 4.59
CA PRO A 57 1.40 -8.28 5.64
C PRO A 57 0.39 -7.16 5.45
N VAL A 58 0.70 -6.15 4.64
CA VAL A 58 -0.24 -5.07 4.30
C VAL A 58 -1.57 -5.59 3.76
N ASN A 59 -1.61 -6.80 3.18
CA ASN A 59 -2.84 -7.43 2.71
C ASN A 59 -3.61 -8.25 3.74
N LEU A 60 -3.18 -8.28 5.00
CA LEU A 60 -3.85 -9.03 6.06
C LEU A 60 -5.33 -8.64 6.25
N LEU A 61 -5.67 -7.36 6.02
CA LEU A 61 -7.04 -6.85 6.12
C LEU A 61 -7.77 -6.75 4.77
N PHE A 62 -7.17 -7.25 3.67
CA PHE A 62 -7.72 -7.07 2.32
C PHE A 62 -9.01 -7.88 2.07
N PHE A 63 -9.31 -8.87 2.91
CA PHE A 63 -10.61 -9.54 2.89
C PHE A 63 -11.78 -8.59 3.19
N VAL A 64 -11.55 -7.48 3.92
CA VAL A 64 -12.57 -6.48 4.23
C VAL A 64 -13.04 -5.74 2.97
N PRO A 65 -12.16 -5.10 2.16
CA PRO A 65 -12.54 -4.55 0.85
C PRO A 65 -13.27 -5.55 -0.05
N LEU A 66 -12.84 -6.82 -0.08
CA LEU A 66 -13.47 -7.88 -0.87
C LEU A 66 -14.92 -8.17 -0.43
N ILE A 67 -15.17 -8.20 0.88
CA ILE A 67 -16.52 -8.38 1.44
C ILE A 67 -17.38 -7.15 1.13
N VAL A 68 -16.87 -5.94 1.35
CA VAL A 68 -17.61 -4.70 1.04
C VAL A 68 -17.99 -4.65 -0.44
N ALA A 69 -17.05 -4.97 -1.34
CA ALA A 69 -17.32 -5.01 -2.78
C ALA A 69 -18.35 -6.10 -3.16
N LEU A 70 -18.32 -7.26 -2.50
CA LEU A 70 -19.36 -8.28 -2.66
C LEU A 70 -20.75 -7.74 -2.27
N PHE A 71 -20.85 -6.98 -1.17
CA PHE A 71 -22.13 -6.39 -0.75
C PHE A 71 -22.64 -5.31 -1.69
N LEU A 72 -21.74 -4.55 -2.33
CA LEU A 72 -22.06 -3.57 -3.37
C LEU A 72 -22.47 -4.22 -4.71
N THR A 73 -22.28 -5.53 -4.88
CA THR A 73 -22.68 -6.26 -6.09
C THR A 73 -24.20 -6.52 -6.08
N GLY A 74 -24.97 -5.78 -6.89
CA GLY A 74 -26.44 -5.76 -6.83
C GLY A 74 -27.15 -7.06 -7.22
N SER A 75 -26.53 -7.94 -8.02
CA SER A 75 -27.17 -9.12 -8.61
C SER A 75 -27.27 -10.34 -7.69
N ILE A 76 -26.71 -10.28 -6.48
CA ILE A 76 -26.57 -11.44 -5.58
C ILE A 76 -27.51 -11.30 -4.37
N PRO A 77 -28.35 -12.30 -4.06
CA PRO A 77 -29.21 -12.29 -2.88
C PRO A 77 -28.43 -12.14 -1.56
N ARG A 78 -29.01 -11.46 -0.57
CA ARG A 78 -28.35 -11.19 0.73
C ARG A 78 -27.89 -12.47 1.45
N LYS A 79 -28.71 -13.53 1.47
CA LYS A 79 -28.34 -14.82 2.08
C LYS A 79 -27.08 -15.41 1.44
N ARG A 80 -27.00 -15.37 0.10
CA ARG A 80 -25.82 -15.85 -0.65
C ARG A 80 -24.60 -14.98 -0.38
N LYS A 81 -24.75 -13.66 -0.24
CA LYS A 81 -23.65 -12.76 0.17
C LYS A 81 -23.09 -13.11 1.54
N LEU A 82 -23.95 -13.36 2.53
CA LEU A 82 -23.51 -13.77 3.87
C LEU A 82 -22.72 -15.08 3.85
N ILE A 83 -23.21 -16.08 3.10
CA ILE A 83 -22.49 -17.35 2.91
C ILE A 83 -21.14 -17.11 2.24
N LEU A 84 -21.12 -16.35 1.13
CA LEU A 84 -19.89 -16.01 0.43
C LEU A 84 -18.89 -15.26 1.33
N SER A 85 -19.36 -14.34 2.20
CA SER A 85 -18.50 -13.65 3.16
C SER A 85 -17.92 -14.58 4.22
N ALA A 86 -18.72 -15.52 4.75
CA ALA A 86 -18.23 -16.53 5.68
C ALA A 86 -17.17 -17.43 5.01
N VAL A 87 -17.43 -17.86 3.77
CA VAL A 87 -16.46 -18.63 2.98
C VAL A 87 -15.21 -17.81 2.64
N THR A 88 -15.35 -16.50 2.38
CA THR A 88 -14.20 -15.60 2.19
C THR A 88 -13.30 -15.59 3.41
N CYS A 89 -13.87 -15.40 4.61
CA CYS A 89 -13.09 -15.46 5.85
C CYS A 89 -12.44 -16.84 6.01
N LEU A 90 -13.19 -17.92 5.77
CA LEU A 90 -12.67 -19.28 5.89
C LEU A 90 -11.49 -19.54 4.96
N ILE A 91 -11.62 -19.25 3.66
CA ILE A 91 -10.54 -19.45 2.67
C ILE A 91 -9.34 -18.57 3.02
N PHE A 92 -9.58 -17.29 3.32
CA PHE A 92 -8.52 -16.33 3.60
C PHE A 92 -7.70 -16.78 4.82
N PHE A 93 -8.35 -17.10 5.94
CA PHE A 93 -7.65 -17.57 7.13
C PHE A 93 -7.09 -18.99 6.97
N ALA A 94 -7.72 -19.89 6.20
CA ALA A 94 -7.17 -21.22 5.94
C ALA A 94 -5.83 -21.17 5.20
N VAL A 95 -5.65 -20.21 4.28
CA VAL A 95 -4.37 -19.99 3.58
C VAL A 95 -3.30 -19.44 4.53
N LEU A 96 -3.66 -18.53 5.44
CA LEU A 96 -2.71 -17.90 6.36
C LEU A 96 -2.37 -18.77 7.58
N PHE A 97 -3.32 -19.60 8.02
CA PHE A 97 -3.24 -20.35 9.27
C PHE A 97 -2.00 -21.23 9.41
N PRO A 98 -1.54 -21.97 8.38
CA PRO A 98 -0.33 -22.78 8.49
C PRO A 98 0.90 -21.95 8.91
N TRP A 99 1.01 -20.73 8.37
CA TRP A 99 2.12 -19.83 8.70
C TRP A 99 1.98 -19.24 10.10
N PHE A 100 0.78 -18.82 10.50
CA PHE A 100 0.49 -18.37 11.87
C PHE A 100 0.80 -19.45 12.91
N ALA A 101 0.34 -20.68 12.68
CA ALA A 101 0.56 -21.82 13.57
C ALA A 101 2.06 -22.13 13.71
N ARG A 102 2.80 -22.12 12.58
CA ARG A 102 4.26 -22.26 12.58
C ARG A 102 4.92 -21.16 13.44
N ASN A 103 4.56 -19.90 13.21
CA ASN A 103 5.16 -18.76 13.93
C ASN A 103 4.85 -18.80 15.43
N HIS A 104 3.64 -19.23 15.80
CA HIS A 104 3.30 -19.43 17.20
C HIS A 104 4.14 -20.56 17.83
N ALA A 105 4.28 -21.70 17.14
CA ALA A 105 5.03 -22.85 17.64
C ALA A 105 6.53 -22.56 17.89
N ILE A 106 7.14 -21.64 17.12
CA ILE A 106 8.53 -21.23 17.32
C ILE A 106 8.71 -20.05 18.30
N GLY A 107 7.64 -19.61 18.97
CA GLY A 107 7.70 -18.52 19.95
C GLY A 107 7.68 -17.11 19.35
N SER A 108 7.36 -16.95 18.06
CA SER A 108 7.14 -15.64 17.45
C SER A 108 5.73 -15.09 17.68
N GLY A 109 4.80 -15.90 18.20
CA GLY A 109 3.41 -15.50 18.46
C GLY A 109 2.49 -15.64 17.24
N TRP A 110 1.23 -15.23 17.39
CA TRP A 110 0.19 -15.29 16.34
C TRP A 110 0.32 -14.13 15.33
N ARG A 111 1.47 -14.06 14.67
CA ARG A 111 1.79 -13.00 13.69
C ARG A 111 2.28 -13.57 12.36
N LEU A 112 2.10 -12.80 11.30
CA LEU A 112 2.53 -13.20 9.96
C LEU A 112 4.01 -12.90 9.72
N ASP A 113 4.48 -11.78 10.24
CA ASP A 113 5.80 -11.25 10.01
C ASP A 113 6.43 -10.65 11.28
N ALA A 114 7.73 -10.37 11.19
CA ALA A 114 8.53 -9.72 12.23
C ALA A 114 8.69 -8.20 12.02
N SER A 115 8.29 -7.69 10.85
CA SER A 115 8.51 -6.30 10.42
C SER A 115 7.42 -5.33 10.86
N SER A 116 6.29 -5.84 11.35
CA SER A 116 5.15 -5.10 11.88
C SER A 116 5.55 -4.20 13.06
N ALA A 117 6.25 -4.76 14.05
CA ALA A 117 6.79 -4.01 15.19
C ALA A 117 7.73 -2.88 14.73
N THR A 118 8.66 -3.18 13.82
CA THR A 118 9.60 -2.19 13.25
C THR A 118 8.84 -1.10 12.48
N THR A 119 7.87 -1.48 11.64
CA THR A 119 7.06 -0.54 10.86
C THR A 119 6.26 0.38 11.78
N MET A 120 5.71 -0.15 12.87
CA MET A 120 4.97 0.66 13.83
C MET A 120 5.88 1.64 14.59
N MET A 121 7.12 1.22 14.90
CA MET A 121 8.13 2.11 15.47
C MET A 121 8.54 3.23 14.50
N HIS A 122 8.72 2.92 13.21
CA HIS A 122 8.94 3.92 12.16
C HIS A 122 7.79 4.94 12.10
N ASN A 123 6.56 4.45 12.13
CA ASN A 123 5.36 5.28 12.07
C ASN A 123 5.17 6.15 13.32
N ALA A 124 5.41 5.59 14.52
CA ALA A 124 5.40 6.34 15.77
C ALA A 124 6.48 7.42 15.80
N SER A 125 7.70 7.09 15.36
CA SER A 125 8.82 8.06 15.31
C SER A 125 8.54 9.21 14.34
N ALA A 126 7.96 8.92 13.17
CA ALA A 126 7.58 9.94 12.21
C ALA A 126 6.46 10.85 12.72
N LEU A 127 5.49 10.32 13.46
CA LEU A 127 4.44 11.10 14.10
C LEU A 127 5.02 12.01 15.20
N GLU A 128 5.80 11.43 16.12
CA GLU A 128 6.40 12.12 17.25
C GLU A 128 7.43 13.17 16.83
N SER A 129 8.11 12.99 15.69
CA SER A 129 9.01 14.02 15.15
C SER A 129 8.28 15.32 14.82
N VAL A 130 7.01 15.23 14.41
CA VAL A 130 6.19 16.41 14.11
C VAL A 130 5.69 17.06 15.40
N VAL A 131 5.39 16.26 16.42
CA VAL A 131 4.92 16.75 17.72
C VAL A 131 6.03 17.41 18.53
N THR A 132 7.20 16.79 18.59
CA THR A 132 8.33 17.22 19.44
C THR A 132 9.35 18.09 18.72
N GLY A 133 9.36 18.09 17.39
CA GLY A 133 10.39 18.73 16.57
C GLY A 133 11.74 18.01 16.56
N ILE A 134 11.86 16.86 17.24
CA ILE A 134 13.06 16.02 17.23
C ILE A 134 13.12 15.23 15.93
N ASP A 135 14.32 15.01 15.39
CA ASP A 135 14.47 14.21 14.18
C ASP A 135 13.94 12.77 14.36
N GLY A 136 13.22 12.27 13.36
CA GLY A 136 12.59 10.94 13.41
C GLY A 136 13.59 9.79 13.52
N THR A 137 14.81 9.94 12.99
CA THR A 137 15.85 8.91 13.13
C THR A 137 16.38 8.82 14.56
N GLU A 138 16.51 9.97 15.22
CA GLU A 138 16.91 10.06 16.62
C GLU A 138 15.83 9.52 17.56
N LEU A 139 14.55 9.84 17.31
CA LEU A 139 13.44 9.27 18.07
C LEU A 139 13.38 7.74 17.94
N ARG A 140 13.59 7.22 16.73
CA ARG A 140 13.65 5.77 16.50
C ARG A 140 14.77 5.12 17.30
N ARG A 141 15.98 5.70 17.29
CA ARG A 141 17.12 5.22 18.08
C ARG A 141 16.78 5.19 19.58
N ARG A 142 16.14 6.24 20.10
CA ARG A 142 15.70 6.31 21.50
C ARG A 142 14.69 5.22 21.84
N TYR A 143 13.75 4.93 20.94
CA TYR A 143 12.78 3.86 21.16
C TYR A 143 13.41 2.47 21.11
N GLU A 144 14.36 2.25 20.19
CA GLU A 144 15.15 1.01 20.15
C GLU A 144 15.91 0.82 21.47
N GLU A 145 16.62 1.84 21.94
CA GLU A 145 17.34 1.81 23.22
C GLU A 145 16.41 1.58 24.42
N SER A 146 15.27 2.28 24.46
CA SER A 146 14.28 2.11 25.52
C SER A 146 13.68 0.69 25.52
N CYS A 147 13.45 0.09 24.35
CA CYS A 147 12.98 -1.28 24.25
C CYS A 147 14.07 -2.25 24.72
N HIS A 148 15.33 -2.03 24.35
CA HIS A 148 16.45 -2.87 24.80
C HIS A 148 16.60 -2.85 26.32
N LEU A 149 16.55 -1.67 26.94
CA LEU A 149 16.62 -1.53 28.40
C LEU A 149 15.48 -2.28 29.10
N GLU A 150 14.25 -2.23 28.55
CA GLU A 150 13.12 -2.99 29.08
C GLU A 150 13.29 -4.50 28.89
N PHE A 151 13.82 -4.94 27.75
CA PHE A 151 14.06 -6.36 27.49
C PHE A 151 15.13 -6.95 28.40
N ASP A 152 16.13 -6.14 28.77
CA ASP A 152 17.20 -6.53 29.67
C ASP A 152 16.77 -6.47 31.15
N SER A 153 15.76 -5.66 31.50
CA SER A 153 15.24 -5.55 32.88
C SER A 153 14.45 -6.78 33.33
N ASP A 154 13.74 -7.44 32.41
CA ASP A 154 13.01 -8.69 32.65
C ASP A 154 13.27 -9.73 31.54
N PRO A 155 14.44 -10.40 31.57
CA PRO A 155 14.82 -11.38 30.56
C PRO A 155 13.89 -12.60 30.49
N PHE A 156 13.20 -12.91 31.59
CA PHE A 156 12.28 -14.04 31.65
C PHE A 156 11.00 -13.75 30.87
N ARG A 157 10.42 -12.56 31.06
CA ARG A 157 9.24 -12.10 30.32
C ARG A 157 9.50 -11.91 28.83
N TYR A 158 10.66 -11.36 28.47
CA TYR A 158 11.02 -11.06 27.08
C TYR A 158 11.91 -12.13 26.43
N ARG A 159 11.81 -13.38 26.90
CA ARG A 159 12.58 -14.50 26.37
C ARG A 159 12.27 -14.81 24.91
N THR A 160 11.02 -14.63 24.49
CA THR A 160 10.55 -14.96 23.13
C THR A 160 10.52 -13.73 22.23
N ALA A 161 10.75 -13.95 20.93
CA ALA A 161 10.65 -12.88 19.93
C ALA A 161 9.24 -12.27 19.90
N GLY A 162 8.20 -13.11 20.06
CA GLY A 162 6.82 -12.65 20.12
C GLY A 162 6.56 -11.68 21.28
N ALA A 163 7.08 -11.97 22.47
CA ALA A 163 6.89 -11.10 23.64
C ALA A 163 7.54 -9.72 23.46
N ARG A 164 8.75 -9.68 22.87
CA ARG A 164 9.44 -8.42 22.53
C ARG A 164 8.65 -7.59 21.52
N MET A 165 8.18 -8.24 20.46
CA MET A 165 7.38 -7.57 19.43
C MET A 165 6.04 -7.08 19.98
N ASP A 166 5.33 -7.89 20.79
CA ASP A 166 4.08 -7.48 21.43
C ASP A 166 4.26 -6.24 22.31
N TYR A 167 5.36 -6.16 23.04
CA TYR A 167 5.70 -4.98 23.84
C TYR A 167 5.93 -3.76 22.95
N THR A 168 6.81 -3.87 21.97
CA THR A 168 7.10 -2.77 21.03
C THR A 168 5.83 -2.32 20.32
N GLU A 169 4.98 -3.24 19.88
CA GLU A 169 3.73 -2.92 19.21
C GLU A 169 2.77 -2.16 20.14
N ARG A 170 2.60 -2.61 21.38
CA ARG A 170 1.75 -1.90 22.34
C ARG A 170 2.28 -0.51 22.67
N GLU A 171 3.57 -0.37 22.88
CA GLU A 171 4.21 0.90 23.21
C GLU A 171 4.17 1.89 22.04
N MET A 172 4.40 1.43 20.80
CA MET A 172 4.30 2.31 19.63
C MET A 172 2.85 2.65 19.29
N ALA A 173 1.91 1.71 19.48
CA ALA A 173 0.50 1.97 19.30
C ALA A 173 -0.04 3.01 20.30
N SER A 174 0.41 2.99 21.56
CA SER A 174 -0.01 3.98 22.56
C SER A 174 0.39 5.40 22.14
N LYS A 175 1.60 5.59 21.59
CA LYS A 175 2.07 6.87 21.03
C LYS A 175 1.26 7.30 19.81
N ILE A 176 0.95 6.39 18.90
CA ILE A 176 0.11 6.68 17.73
C ILE A 176 -1.30 7.10 18.15
N LEU A 177 -1.89 6.38 19.10
CA LEU A 177 -3.25 6.64 19.61
C LEU A 177 -3.34 7.93 20.43
N ALA A 178 -2.23 8.50 20.89
CA ALA A 178 -2.20 9.83 21.50
C ALA A 178 -2.48 10.96 20.50
N HIS A 179 -2.20 10.75 19.20
CA HIS A 179 -2.38 11.76 18.14
C HIS A 179 -3.07 11.19 16.88
N PRO A 180 -4.29 10.63 16.97
CA PRO A 180 -4.91 9.86 15.90
C PRO A 180 -5.23 10.71 14.65
N PHE A 181 -5.66 11.96 14.84
CA PHE A 181 -5.97 12.86 13.72
C PHE A 181 -4.70 13.31 12.98
N LEU A 182 -3.62 13.57 13.72
CA LEU A 182 -2.33 13.92 13.11
C LEU A 182 -1.77 12.72 12.35
N TYR A 183 -1.86 11.51 12.92
CA TYR A 183 -1.46 10.28 12.24
C TYR A 183 -2.22 10.07 10.92
N ALA A 184 -3.54 10.24 10.94
CA ALA A 184 -4.37 10.14 9.75
C ALA A 184 -3.99 11.19 8.70
N PHE A 185 -3.76 12.44 9.11
CA PHE A 185 -3.31 13.51 8.23
C PHE A 185 -1.94 13.23 7.61
N LEU A 186 -0.99 12.75 8.40
CA LEU A 186 0.36 12.38 7.91
C LEU A 186 0.33 11.17 6.97
N SER A 187 -0.65 10.28 7.12
CA SER A 187 -0.87 9.13 6.24
C SER A 187 -1.54 9.51 4.91
N LEU A 188 -2.02 10.75 4.75
CA LEU A 188 -2.70 11.25 3.55
C LEU A 188 -1.80 12.11 2.66
N ARG A 189 -0.46 11.98 2.78
CA ARG A 189 0.47 12.79 2.01
C ARG A 189 0.44 12.44 0.51
N PRO A 190 0.32 13.43 -0.38
CA PRO A 190 0.27 13.18 -1.82
C PRO A 190 1.60 12.68 -2.40
N TRP A 191 2.70 12.79 -1.64
CA TRP A 191 4.04 12.38 -2.05
C TRP A 191 4.17 10.90 -2.39
N VAL A 192 3.30 10.04 -1.83
CA VAL A 192 3.25 8.60 -2.19
C VAL A 192 2.98 8.39 -3.68
N PHE A 193 2.29 9.34 -4.32
CA PHE A 193 1.99 9.29 -5.75
C PHE A 193 3.16 9.76 -6.62
N LEU A 194 4.19 10.37 -6.05
CA LEU A 194 5.37 10.74 -6.84
C LEU A 194 6.05 9.46 -7.34
N PRO A 195 6.38 9.39 -8.63
CA PRO A 195 7.13 8.27 -9.17
C PRO A 195 8.56 8.22 -8.63
N ASP A 196 9.09 7.01 -8.48
CA ASP A 196 10.45 6.74 -8.01
C ASP A 196 11.48 6.90 -9.14
N VAL A 197 11.52 8.11 -9.68
CA VAL A 197 12.53 8.53 -10.67
C VAL A 197 13.94 8.45 -10.10
N PRO A 198 14.20 8.77 -8.82
CA PRO A 198 15.54 8.64 -8.27
C PRO A 198 16.14 7.24 -8.42
N THR A 199 15.43 6.21 -7.96
CA THR A 199 15.90 4.82 -8.10
C THR A 199 16.06 4.40 -9.56
N LEU A 200 15.22 4.91 -10.48
CA LEU A 200 15.39 4.63 -11.91
C LEU A 200 16.73 5.15 -12.45
N LEU A 201 17.08 6.38 -12.11
CA LEU A 201 18.33 7.02 -12.57
C LEU A 201 19.56 6.41 -11.89
N GLU A 202 19.44 6.02 -10.62
CA GLU A 202 20.49 5.33 -9.88
C GLU A 202 20.79 3.95 -10.49
N ASN A 203 19.75 3.17 -10.85
CA ASN A 203 19.93 1.89 -11.53
C ASN A 203 20.62 2.00 -12.90
N GLN A 204 20.55 3.18 -13.53
CA GLN A 204 21.23 3.48 -14.79
C GLN A 204 22.63 4.08 -14.59
N GLY A 205 23.07 4.28 -13.35
CA GLY A 205 24.36 4.89 -13.03
C GLY A 205 24.43 6.39 -13.32
N ILE A 206 23.29 7.06 -13.55
CA ILE A 206 23.24 8.50 -13.89
C ILE A 206 23.35 9.37 -12.64
N THR A 207 22.85 8.89 -11.50
CA THR A 207 22.82 9.60 -10.21
C THR A 207 23.36 8.72 -9.09
N ARG A 208 23.55 9.30 -7.89
CA ARG A 208 24.07 8.60 -6.70
C ARG A 208 23.00 8.51 -5.60
N THR A 209 22.99 7.37 -4.91
CA THR A 209 22.11 7.07 -3.76
C THR A 209 22.43 7.96 -2.55
N GLU A 210 21.48 8.06 -1.61
CA GLU A 210 21.61 8.67 -0.27
C GLU A 210 21.84 10.19 -0.20
N ARG A 211 21.40 10.96 -1.21
CA ARG A 211 21.45 12.44 -1.14
C ARG A 211 20.51 13.07 -0.09
N GLY A 212 19.76 12.30 0.71
CA GLY A 212 18.80 12.87 1.66
C GLY A 212 17.63 13.63 1.02
N THR A 213 17.40 13.45 -0.28
CA THR A 213 16.41 14.18 -1.08
C THR A 213 15.00 14.12 -0.52
N PHE A 214 14.63 13.01 0.13
CA PHE A 214 13.31 12.85 0.73
C PHE A 214 13.11 13.72 1.99
N ASP A 215 14.16 13.96 2.77
CA ASP A 215 14.11 14.92 3.88
C ASP A 215 13.99 16.36 3.35
N VAL A 216 14.75 16.70 2.30
CA VAL A 216 14.63 17.98 1.60
C VAL A 216 13.22 18.17 1.02
N LEU A 217 12.63 17.13 0.44
CA LEU A 217 11.26 17.16 -0.08
C LEU A 217 10.24 17.45 1.03
N ASN A 218 10.38 16.80 2.19
CA ASN A 218 9.47 16.99 3.32
C ASN A 218 9.63 18.35 3.99
N ARG A 219 10.85 18.92 4.04
CA ARG A 219 11.13 20.19 4.74
C ARG A 219 11.03 21.43 3.85
N LYS A 220 11.53 21.35 2.61
CA LYS A 220 11.73 22.49 1.69
C LYS A 220 10.90 22.39 0.40
N GLY A 221 10.18 21.28 0.20
CA GLY A 221 9.25 21.08 -0.93
C GLY A 221 9.90 20.57 -2.21
N ILE A 222 9.07 20.40 -3.25
CA ILE A 222 9.44 19.72 -4.51
C ILE A 222 10.56 20.45 -5.25
N PHE A 223 10.48 21.78 -5.39
CA PHE A 223 11.45 22.54 -6.17
C PHE A 223 12.86 22.45 -5.59
N ALA A 224 12.99 22.58 -4.27
CA ALA A 224 14.26 22.41 -3.57
C ALA A 224 14.79 20.98 -3.72
N ALA A 225 13.91 19.97 -3.63
CA ALA A 225 14.29 18.57 -3.81
C ALA A 225 14.77 18.28 -5.25
N VAL A 226 14.12 18.84 -6.28
CA VAL A 226 14.54 18.69 -7.69
C VAL A 226 15.90 19.34 -7.92
N GLN A 227 16.09 20.57 -7.44
CA GLN A 227 17.38 21.26 -7.59
C GLN A 227 18.50 20.52 -6.85
N HIS A 228 18.23 20.06 -5.62
CA HIS A 228 19.18 19.29 -4.82
C HIS A 228 19.52 17.93 -5.45
N TYR A 229 18.52 17.26 -6.05
CA TYR A 229 18.72 15.95 -6.65
C TYR A 229 19.51 16.00 -7.96
N PHE A 230 19.10 16.87 -8.88
CA PHE A 230 19.70 16.94 -10.21
C PHE A 230 20.97 17.78 -10.24
N ASP A 231 21.23 18.65 -9.25
CA ASP A 231 22.48 19.41 -9.10
C ASP A 231 22.93 20.11 -10.39
N GLY A 232 21.97 20.71 -11.11
CA GLY A 232 22.21 21.39 -12.39
C GLY A 232 22.27 20.47 -13.63
N ASN A 233 22.14 19.15 -13.50
CA ASN A 233 22.09 18.22 -14.63
C ASN A 233 20.74 18.28 -15.37
N GLY A 234 20.59 19.30 -16.20
CA GLY A 234 19.38 19.53 -17.01
C GLY A 234 19.07 18.41 -18.00
N GLY A 235 20.07 17.67 -18.48
CA GLY A 235 19.88 16.54 -19.39
C GLY A 235 19.16 15.37 -18.73
N ALA A 236 19.59 14.97 -17.53
CA ALA A 236 18.92 13.95 -16.74
C ALA A 236 17.49 14.38 -16.36
N LEU A 237 17.30 15.65 -15.99
CA LEU A 237 15.97 16.19 -15.71
C LEU A 237 15.07 16.10 -16.96
N ALA A 238 15.53 16.55 -18.12
CA ALA A 238 14.78 16.51 -19.37
C ALA A 238 14.37 15.08 -19.77
N ALA A 239 15.25 14.10 -19.59
CA ALA A 239 14.95 12.68 -19.87
C ALA A 239 13.82 12.12 -18.99
N THR A 240 13.60 12.68 -17.80
CA THR A 240 12.54 12.23 -16.88
C THR A 240 11.17 12.83 -17.20
N ILE A 241 11.12 13.98 -17.88
CA ILE A 241 9.87 14.69 -18.18
C ILE A 241 8.86 13.80 -18.93
N PRO A 242 9.20 13.07 -20.01
CA PRO A 242 8.24 12.18 -20.68
C PRO A 242 7.65 11.11 -19.77
N LEU A 243 8.46 10.54 -18.87
CA LEU A 243 8.02 9.52 -17.92
C LEU A 243 7.06 10.10 -16.88
N LEU A 244 7.37 11.30 -16.35
CA LEU A 244 6.51 12.03 -15.44
C LEU A 244 5.18 12.42 -16.09
N LEU A 245 5.21 12.89 -17.33
CA LEU A 245 4.01 13.22 -18.11
C LEU A 245 3.13 11.99 -18.32
N MET A 246 3.71 10.83 -18.64
CA MET A 246 2.94 9.59 -18.79
C MET A 246 2.22 9.21 -17.49
N VAL A 247 2.88 9.34 -16.34
CA VAL A 247 2.27 9.07 -15.02
C VAL A 247 1.18 10.09 -14.70
N LEU A 248 1.43 11.37 -14.98
CA LEU A 248 0.45 12.43 -14.78
C LEU A 248 -0.82 12.17 -15.61
N ILE A 249 -0.66 11.82 -16.90
CA ILE A 249 -1.77 11.47 -17.79
C ILE A 249 -2.55 10.27 -17.24
N LEU A 250 -1.86 9.24 -16.74
CA LEU A 250 -2.50 8.08 -16.13
C LEU A 250 -3.35 8.49 -14.92
N TYR A 251 -2.80 9.29 -14.00
CA TYR A 251 -3.52 9.71 -12.79
C TYR A 251 -4.69 10.65 -13.10
N LEU A 252 -4.52 11.61 -14.01
CA LEU A 252 -5.61 12.49 -14.46
C LEU A 252 -6.73 11.66 -15.13
N SER A 253 -6.36 10.69 -15.97
CA SER A 253 -7.32 9.80 -16.62
C SER A 253 -8.04 8.90 -15.60
N ALA A 254 -7.32 8.36 -14.61
CA ALA A 254 -7.91 7.57 -13.54
C ALA A 254 -8.88 8.40 -12.68
N ALA A 255 -8.49 9.62 -12.31
CA ALA A 255 -9.34 10.55 -11.57
C ALA A 255 -10.60 10.92 -12.36
N ALA A 256 -10.46 11.24 -13.66
CA ALA A 256 -11.60 11.50 -14.54
C ALA A 256 -12.54 10.29 -14.63
N GLY A 257 -11.99 9.09 -14.83
CA GLY A 257 -12.76 7.84 -14.87
C GLY A 257 -13.53 7.60 -13.57
N TRP A 258 -12.88 7.85 -12.42
CA TRP A 258 -13.52 7.71 -11.12
C TRP A 258 -14.66 8.70 -10.91
N ILE A 259 -14.44 9.99 -11.20
CA ILE A 259 -15.49 11.03 -11.16
C ILE A 259 -16.67 10.63 -12.04
N MET A 260 -16.42 10.16 -13.26
CA MET A 260 -17.47 9.68 -14.18
C MET A 260 -18.28 8.52 -13.58
N THR A 261 -17.63 7.55 -12.91
CA THR A 261 -18.34 6.44 -12.26
C THR A 261 -19.21 6.90 -11.11
N ILE A 262 -18.77 7.89 -10.33
CA ILE A 262 -19.58 8.51 -9.25
C ILE A 262 -20.78 9.24 -9.85
N CYS A 263 -20.58 10.07 -10.88
CA CYS A 263 -21.67 10.78 -11.55
C CYS A 263 -22.71 9.81 -12.14
N LYS A 264 -22.26 8.65 -12.65
CA LYS A 264 -23.13 7.57 -13.14
C LYS A 264 -23.72 6.68 -12.03
N LYS A 265 -23.47 6.99 -10.75
CA LYS A 265 -23.90 6.21 -9.57
C LYS A 265 -23.47 4.74 -9.60
N GLN A 266 -22.33 4.44 -10.24
CA GLN A 266 -21.76 3.10 -10.31
C GLN A 266 -20.93 2.82 -9.04
N TRP A 267 -21.60 2.70 -7.90
CA TRP A 267 -20.97 2.66 -6.57
C TRP A 267 -19.98 1.51 -6.39
N LEU A 268 -20.26 0.32 -6.93
CA LEU A 268 -19.31 -0.80 -6.92
C LEU A 268 -18.01 -0.42 -7.62
N THR A 269 -18.12 0.13 -8.83
CA THR A 269 -16.96 0.57 -9.61
C THR A 269 -16.21 1.66 -8.86
N ALA A 270 -16.90 2.72 -8.41
CA ALA A 270 -16.28 3.81 -7.67
C ALA A 270 -15.57 3.34 -6.38
N PHE A 271 -16.13 2.33 -5.70
CA PHE A 271 -15.51 1.72 -4.53
C PHE A 271 -14.21 1.00 -4.87
N LEU A 272 -14.02 0.44 -6.07
CA LEU A 272 -12.76 -0.24 -6.43
C LEU A 272 -11.55 0.68 -6.30
N LEU A 273 -11.66 1.98 -6.61
CA LEU A 273 -10.54 2.90 -6.42
C LEU A 273 -10.18 3.04 -4.93
N ILE A 274 -11.19 3.16 -4.08
CA ILE A 274 -11.00 3.36 -2.65
C ILE A 274 -10.51 2.05 -2.00
N GLY A 275 -11.24 0.96 -2.21
CA GLY A 275 -10.99 -0.33 -1.57
C GLY A 275 -9.81 -1.11 -2.12
N PHE A 276 -9.50 -1.00 -3.42
CA PHE A 276 -8.39 -1.73 -4.05
C PHE A 276 -7.22 -0.82 -4.42
N GLY A 277 -7.39 0.50 -4.47
CA GLY A 277 -6.32 1.47 -4.73
C GLY A 277 -5.84 2.14 -3.45
N LEU A 278 -6.66 3.02 -2.88
CA LEU A 278 -6.30 3.84 -1.72
C LEU A 278 -6.06 3.04 -0.44
N TYR A 279 -6.59 1.82 -0.34
CA TYR A 279 -6.24 0.88 0.75
C TYR A 279 -4.73 0.78 0.96
N TYR A 280 -3.96 0.60 -0.12
CA TYR A 280 -2.51 0.40 -0.04
C TYR A 280 -1.77 1.68 0.38
N THR A 281 -2.26 2.84 -0.02
CA THR A 281 -1.65 4.11 0.38
C THR A 281 -1.92 4.40 1.86
N LEU A 282 -3.13 4.11 2.35
CA LEU A 282 -3.53 4.39 3.74
C LEU A 282 -2.91 3.41 4.74
N MET A 283 -2.78 2.13 4.40
CA MET A 283 -2.30 1.10 5.32
C MET A 283 -0.81 1.21 5.67
N THR A 284 -0.02 1.96 4.89
CA THR A 284 1.42 2.10 5.16
C THR A 284 1.75 3.15 6.23
N GLY A 285 0.79 4.01 6.59
CA GLY A 285 0.97 5.04 7.61
C GLY A 285 1.78 6.25 7.12
N PRO A 286 2.33 7.07 8.05
CA PRO A 286 3.11 8.27 7.74
C PRO A 286 4.40 8.03 6.95
N VAL A 287 5.04 6.88 7.13
CA VAL A 287 6.30 6.55 6.44
C VAL A 287 5.98 5.92 5.09
N GLN A 288 5.70 6.78 4.11
CA GLN A 288 5.35 6.36 2.75
C GLN A 288 6.55 6.38 1.83
N MET A 289 6.70 5.33 1.03
CA MET A 289 7.66 5.28 -0.07
C MET A 289 6.91 5.20 -1.40
N PRO A 290 7.42 5.82 -2.49
CA PRO A 290 6.84 5.73 -3.82
C PRO A 290 6.45 4.33 -4.27
N ARG A 291 7.22 3.30 -3.90
CA ARG A 291 6.94 1.89 -4.26
C ARG A 291 5.66 1.32 -3.63
N TYR A 292 5.16 1.90 -2.54
CA TYR A 292 3.96 1.39 -1.86
C TYR A 292 2.67 1.60 -2.67
N GLN A 293 2.68 2.46 -3.68
CA GLN A 293 1.56 2.64 -4.60
C GLN A 293 1.49 1.57 -5.71
N LEU A 294 2.55 0.76 -5.92
CA LEU A 294 2.61 -0.22 -7.01
C LEU A 294 1.41 -1.18 -7.04
N PRO A 295 0.93 -1.73 -5.90
CA PRO A 295 -0.22 -2.62 -5.89
C PRO A 295 -1.54 -1.95 -6.31
N ALA A 296 -1.63 -0.61 -6.22
CA ALA A 296 -2.76 0.19 -6.65
C ALA A 296 -2.73 0.50 -8.17
N LEU A 297 -1.58 0.33 -8.82
CA LEU A 297 -1.39 0.66 -10.23
C LEU A 297 -2.39 -0.05 -11.18
N PRO A 298 -2.71 -1.35 -11.01
CA PRO A 298 -3.72 -2.01 -11.84
C PRO A 298 -5.10 -1.34 -11.76
N VAL A 299 -5.45 -0.80 -10.59
CA VAL A 299 -6.71 -0.07 -10.37
C VAL A 299 -6.68 1.27 -11.09
N PHE A 300 -5.57 2.01 -11.02
CA PHE A 300 -5.43 3.27 -11.79
C PHE A 300 -5.56 3.02 -13.30
N CYS A 301 -4.94 1.96 -13.81
CA CYS A 301 -5.09 1.56 -15.21
C CYS A 301 -6.55 1.24 -15.58
N PHE A 302 -7.27 0.52 -14.71
CA PHE A 302 -8.68 0.22 -14.91
C PHE A 302 -9.55 1.48 -15.03
N PHE A 303 -9.36 2.47 -14.13
CA PHE A 303 -10.12 3.72 -14.22
C PHE A 303 -9.71 4.61 -15.39
N ALA A 304 -8.42 4.64 -15.74
CA ALA A 304 -7.98 5.34 -16.94
C ALA A 304 -8.62 4.75 -18.20
N ALA A 305 -8.78 3.43 -18.27
CA ALA A 305 -9.48 2.77 -19.37
C ALA A 305 -10.98 3.17 -19.43
N ILE A 306 -11.67 3.31 -18.29
CA ILE A 306 -13.06 3.80 -18.24
C ILE A 306 -13.18 5.22 -18.82
N ALA A 307 -12.25 6.11 -18.45
CA ALA A 307 -12.24 7.48 -18.97
C ALA A 307 -12.04 7.48 -20.49
N PHE A 308 -11.04 6.73 -20.97
CA PHE A 308 -10.75 6.58 -22.38
C PHE A 308 -11.97 6.05 -23.16
N GLN A 309 -12.56 4.94 -22.72
CA GLN A 309 -13.73 4.35 -23.37
C GLN A 309 -14.92 5.32 -23.42
N THR A 310 -15.15 6.09 -22.35
CA THR A 310 -16.27 7.05 -22.31
C THR A 310 -16.07 8.21 -23.28
N VAL A 311 -14.83 8.70 -23.43
CA VAL A 311 -14.51 9.79 -24.36
C VAL A 311 -14.57 9.32 -25.81
N PHE A 312 -14.01 8.14 -26.11
CA PHE A 312 -14.01 7.59 -27.47
C PHE A 312 -15.41 7.19 -27.95
N ASN A 313 -16.20 6.50 -27.13
CA ASN A 313 -17.57 6.13 -27.49
C ASN A 313 -18.51 7.34 -27.65
N ARG A 314 -18.15 8.52 -27.12
CA ARG A 314 -18.87 9.77 -27.39
C ARG A 314 -18.53 10.34 -28.77
N ARG A 315 -17.32 10.14 -29.26
CA ARG A 315 -16.89 10.61 -30.59
C ARG A 315 -17.49 9.80 -31.74
N GLU A 316 -17.82 8.53 -31.53
CA GLU A 316 -18.51 7.71 -32.54
C GLU A 316 -20.03 7.99 -32.64
N LYS A 317 -20.59 8.72 -31.67
CA LYS A 317 -22.03 9.06 -31.63
C LYS A 317 -22.34 10.49 -32.07
N VAL A 318 -21.32 11.28 -32.44
CA VAL A 318 -21.43 12.65 -32.96
C VAL A 318 -20.96 12.63 -34.41
#